data_AF-A0A563C463-F1
#
_entry.id   AF-A0A563C463-F1
#
_cell.length_a   1.000
_cell.length_b   1.000
_cell.length_c   1.000
_cell.angle_alpha   90.00
_cell.angle_beta   90.00
_cell.angle_gamma   90.00
#
_symmetry.space_group_name_H-M   'P 1'
#
loop_
_entity.id
_entity.type
_entity.pdbx_description
1 polymer ?
#
loop_
_entity_poly.entity_id
_entity_poly.type
_entity_poly.pdbx_seq_one_letter_code
_entity_poly.pdbx_strand_id
1 'polypeptide(L)'
;MFVDVAKVFVKAGRGGDGIVSFRHEIYIDKGGPNGGDGGRGGDVIFKATENLNTLLDFRYKPELKAENGANGGKQNKHGKSGENLIVKVPVGTIVRRNGDIIADLTENNQEVVIAIGGRGGFGNAHFKSSVRQVPRIAELGEPGEEFEAELELKLLADVGLIGFPNAGKSTFLSVISNAKPEIANYEFTTLTPNLGVADVDQDSILIADIPGLIEGASKGKGLGDAFLRHVERTAVFAFLFQLLQSC
;
A
#
# COMPACT_ATOMS: atom_id res chain seq x y z
N MET A 1 14.88 -13.14 -6.46
CA MET A 1 13.89 -13.75 -5.54
C MET A 1 12.70 -12.80 -5.51
N PHE A 2 11.67 -13.11 -6.29
CA PHE A 2 10.44 -12.33 -6.32
C PHE A 2 9.75 -12.52 -4.96
N VAL A 3 9.28 -11.44 -4.37
CA VAL A 3 8.63 -11.46 -3.06
C VAL A 3 7.24 -10.92 -3.28
N ASP A 4 6.29 -11.84 -3.37
CA ASP A 4 4.86 -11.55 -3.52
C ASP A 4 4.20 -11.12 -2.21
N VAL A 5 4.88 -11.41 -1.09
CA VAL A 5 4.37 -11.13 0.25
C VAL A 5 5.42 -10.45 1.11
N ALA A 6 5.06 -9.30 1.68
CA ALA A 6 5.88 -8.58 2.64
C ALA A 6 5.09 -8.26 3.91
N LYS A 7 5.77 -8.28 5.06
CA LYS A 7 5.21 -7.79 6.32
C LYS A 7 5.89 -6.48 6.68
N VAL A 8 5.07 -5.47 6.98
CA VAL A 8 5.55 -4.15 7.36
C VAL A 8 4.84 -3.68 8.62
N PHE A 9 5.57 -3.02 9.50
CA PHE A 9 5.02 -2.32 10.63
C PHE A 9 4.68 -0.89 10.21
N VAL A 10 3.38 -0.57 10.21
CA VAL A 10 2.87 0.75 9.85
C VAL A 10 2.57 1.52 11.12
N LYS A 11 3.07 2.76 11.20
CA LYS A 11 2.81 3.66 12.32
C LYS A 11 2.55 5.08 11.83
N ALA A 12 1.34 5.55 12.05
CA ALA A 12 0.99 6.94 11.82
C ALA A 12 1.57 7.85 12.91
N GLY A 13 1.64 9.15 12.62
CA GLY A 13 2.12 10.15 13.55
C GLY A 13 1.18 10.28 14.76
N ARG A 14 1.76 10.42 15.95
CA ARG A 14 1.02 10.89 17.13
C ARG A 14 0.67 12.37 16.97
N GLY A 15 -0.49 12.78 17.45
CA GLY A 15 -0.84 14.20 17.57
C GLY A 15 0.06 14.91 18.59
N GLY A 16 0.33 16.18 18.35
CA GLY A 16 1.05 17.02 19.32
C GLY A 16 0.18 17.32 20.55
N ASP A 17 0.82 17.54 21.68
CA ASP A 17 0.13 17.90 22.91
C ASP A 17 -0.28 19.39 22.90
N GLY A 18 -1.50 19.68 23.35
CA GLY A 18 -1.89 21.03 23.70
C GLY A 18 -1.16 21.49 24.95
N ILE A 19 -0.90 22.78 25.08
CA ILE A 19 -0.19 23.29 26.26
C ILE A 19 -1.06 24.15 27.15
N VAL A 20 -0.71 24.19 28.43
CA VAL A 20 -1.25 25.18 29.38
C VAL A 20 -0.31 26.37 29.41
N SER A 21 -0.79 27.54 28.97
CA SER A 21 -0.02 28.78 29.07
C SER A 21 -0.90 29.98 29.40
N PHE A 22 -0.29 31.02 29.97
CA PHE A 22 -0.96 32.28 30.30
C PHE A 22 -0.14 33.45 29.75
N ARG A 23 -0.83 34.54 29.37
CA ARG A 23 -0.17 35.77 28.93
C ARG A 23 0.55 36.42 30.10
N HIS A 24 1.81 36.80 29.87
CA HIS A 24 2.61 37.59 30.79
C HIS A 24 3.07 38.86 30.07
N GLU A 25 2.57 40.00 30.52
CA GLU A 25 2.87 41.32 29.97
C GLU A 25 3.16 42.27 31.13
N ILE A 26 4.13 43.17 30.96
CA ILE A 26 4.40 44.21 31.95
C ILE A 26 3.14 45.07 32.10
N TYR A 27 2.74 45.37 33.33
CA TYR A 27 1.50 46.07 33.72
C TYR A 27 0.19 45.27 33.62
N ILE A 28 0.24 43.96 33.37
CA ILE A 28 -0.94 43.08 33.44
C ILE A 28 -0.71 41.99 34.50
N ASP A 29 -1.36 42.13 35.66
CA ASP A 29 -1.20 41.19 36.79
C ASP A 29 -1.67 39.75 36.47
N LYS A 30 -2.74 39.59 35.68
CA LYS A 30 -3.32 38.28 35.33
C LYS A 30 -3.75 38.24 33.88
N GLY A 31 -2.85 37.82 33.00
CA GLY A 31 -3.18 37.57 31.60
C GLY A 31 -4.07 36.34 31.40
N GLY A 32 -4.92 36.38 30.37
CA GLY A 32 -5.76 35.25 29.99
C GLY A 32 -4.96 34.04 29.48
N PRO A 33 -5.61 32.86 29.33
CA PRO A 33 -4.98 31.68 28.77
C PRO A 33 -4.49 31.95 27.33
N ASN A 34 -3.31 31.44 26.99
CA ASN A 34 -2.72 31.55 25.67
C ASN A 34 -1.91 30.32 25.24
N GLY A 35 -2.23 29.14 25.78
CA GLY A 35 -1.65 27.89 25.30
C GLY A 35 -2.33 27.47 24.00
N GLY A 36 -1.53 27.27 22.96
CA GLY A 36 -2.01 26.75 21.69
C GLY A 36 -2.24 25.24 21.70
N ASP A 37 -2.99 24.79 20.70
CA ASP A 37 -3.29 23.38 20.43
C ASP A 37 -2.10 22.69 19.75
N GLY A 38 -1.99 21.38 19.91
CA GLY A 38 -1.03 20.56 19.18
C GLY A 38 -1.43 20.34 17.73
N GLY A 39 -0.45 20.05 16.87
CA GLY A 39 -0.67 19.70 15.48
C GLY A 39 -1.16 18.26 15.31
N ARG A 40 -1.81 17.96 14.18
CA ARG A 40 -2.21 16.58 13.84
C ARG A 40 -0.98 15.76 13.47
N GLY A 41 -0.96 14.47 13.82
CA GLY A 41 0.03 13.53 13.30
C GLY A 41 -0.17 13.24 11.81
N GLY A 42 0.92 12.92 11.11
CA GLY A 42 0.88 12.54 9.70
C GLY A 42 0.22 11.17 9.49
N ASP A 43 -0.51 11.04 8.40
CA ASP A 43 -1.09 9.77 7.93
C ASP A 43 -0.03 8.92 7.21
N VAL A 44 -0.21 7.59 7.19
CA VAL A 44 0.52 6.71 6.26
C VAL A 44 -0.40 6.38 5.10
N ILE A 45 0.05 6.75 3.89
CA ILE A 45 -0.73 6.67 2.66
C ILE A 45 0.00 5.75 1.69
N PHE A 46 -0.69 4.75 1.18
CA PHE A 46 -0.16 3.89 0.13
C PHE A 46 -0.61 4.43 -1.22
N LYS A 47 0.33 4.49 -2.17
CA LYS A 47 0.12 4.96 -3.53
C LYS A 47 0.52 3.89 -4.53
N ALA A 48 -0.43 3.40 -5.31
CA ALA A 48 -0.12 2.46 -6.38
C ALA A 48 0.65 3.15 -7.52
N THR A 49 1.64 2.44 -8.08
CA THR A 49 2.44 2.92 -9.21
C THR A 49 2.76 1.76 -10.14
N GLU A 50 2.69 2.01 -11.45
CA GLU A 50 3.10 1.04 -12.49
C GLU A 50 4.62 0.89 -12.58
N ASN A 51 5.37 1.88 -12.10
CA ASN A 51 6.84 1.84 -12.09
C ASN A 51 7.44 0.84 -11.07
N LEU A 52 6.62 0.10 -10.31
CA LEU A 52 7.09 -0.89 -9.35
C LEU A 52 6.40 -2.22 -9.64
N ASN A 53 7.20 -3.29 -9.74
CA ASN A 53 6.71 -4.64 -10.06
C ASN A 53 6.87 -5.63 -8.89
N THR A 54 7.55 -5.25 -7.80
CA THR A 54 7.86 -6.15 -6.68
C THR A 54 7.65 -5.50 -5.32
N LEU A 55 7.46 -6.31 -4.27
CA LEU A 55 7.45 -5.86 -2.88
C LEU A 55 8.80 -6.02 -2.16
N LEU A 56 9.89 -6.23 -2.90
CA LEU A 56 11.21 -6.54 -2.33
C LEU A 56 11.71 -5.45 -1.36
N ASP A 57 11.45 -4.18 -1.68
CA ASP A 57 11.88 -3.02 -0.89
C ASP A 57 11.36 -3.05 0.56
N PHE A 58 10.18 -3.64 0.75
CA PHE A 58 9.52 -3.73 2.06
C PHE A 58 10.18 -4.75 3.00
N ARG A 59 10.97 -5.69 2.49
CA ARG A 59 11.77 -6.58 3.36
C ARG A 59 12.94 -5.87 4.03
N TYR A 60 13.55 -4.91 3.33
CA TYR A 60 14.71 -4.17 3.85
C TYR A 60 14.32 -2.99 4.73
N LYS A 61 13.12 -2.43 4.51
CA LYS A 61 12.55 -1.33 5.31
C LYS A 61 11.18 -1.74 5.86
N PRO A 62 11.15 -2.58 6.91
CA PRO A 62 9.90 -3.07 7.47
C PRO A 62 9.14 -2.00 8.24
N GLU A 63 9.77 -0.92 8.71
CA GLU A 63 9.09 0.13 9.48
C GLU A 63 8.71 1.33 8.60
N LEU A 64 7.41 1.61 8.52
CA LEU A 64 6.82 2.74 7.80
C LEU A 64 6.21 3.71 8.81
N LYS A 65 6.93 4.81 9.11
CA LYS A 65 6.57 5.77 10.16
C LYS A 65 6.30 7.17 9.59
N ALA A 66 5.11 7.72 9.82
CA ALA A 66 4.79 9.12 9.51
C ALA A 66 5.28 10.07 10.62
N GLU A 67 5.35 11.37 10.32
CA GLU A 67 5.84 12.38 11.27
C GLU A 67 4.79 12.67 12.35
N ASN A 68 5.23 12.89 13.59
CA ASN A 68 4.34 13.34 14.67
C ASN A 68 3.95 14.81 14.48
N GLY A 69 2.77 15.18 14.99
CA GLY A 69 2.39 16.58 15.13
C GLY A 69 3.24 17.27 16.20
N ALA A 70 3.58 18.54 15.97
CA ALA A 70 4.31 19.33 16.95
C ALA A 70 3.38 19.77 18.10
N ASN A 71 3.94 19.96 19.29
CA ASN A 71 3.18 20.47 20.44
C ASN A 71 2.74 21.92 20.22
N GLY A 72 1.69 22.30 20.94
CA GLY A 72 1.27 23.69 21.06
C GLY A 72 2.36 24.57 21.68
N GLY A 73 2.31 25.86 21.35
CA GLY A 73 3.23 26.88 21.82
C GLY A 73 2.52 27.95 22.66
N LYS A 74 3.33 28.79 23.30
CA LYS A 74 2.83 29.98 24.01
C LYS A 74 2.29 30.99 23.01
N GLN A 75 1.53 31.98 23.49
CA GLN A 75 0.99 33.07 22.67
C GLN A 75 0.01 32.58 21.58
N ASN A 76 -0.82 31.60 21.89
CA ASN A 76 -1.76 30.97 20.96
C ASN A 76 -1.10 30.38 19.70
N LYS A 77 0.18 30.00 19.79
CA LYS A 77 0.87 29.33 18.68
C LYS A 77 0.44 27.88 18.63
N HIS A 78 -0.21 27.46 17.56
CA HIS A 78 -0.56 26.06 17.35
C HIS A 78 0.64 25.28 16.82
N GLY A 79 0.69 23.98 17.12
CA GLY A 79 1.70 23.06 16.60
C GLY A 79 1.53 22.81 15.10
N LYS A 80 2.64 22.67 14.37
CA LYS A 80 2.65 22.22 12.97
C LYS A 80 2.12 20.79 12.89
N SER A 81 1.29 20.49 11.91
CA SER A 81 0.92 19.11 11.58
C SER A 81 2.14 18.33 11.07
N GLY A 82 2.23 17.05 11.43
CA GLY A 82 3.23 16.14 10.91
C GLY A 82 3.00 15.87 9.42
N GLU A 83 4.09 15.66 8.68
CA GLU A 83 4.07 15.29 7.28
C GLU A 83 3.61 13.83 7.09
N ASN A 84 2.73 13.62 6.10
CA ASN A 84 2.26 12.30 5.73
C ASN A 84 3.39 11.49 5.10
N LEU A 85 3.43 10.19 5.38
CA LEU A 85 4.31 9.26 4.69
C LEU A 85 3.58 8.67 3.47
N ILE A 86 4.05 8.99 2.26
CA ILE A 86 3.57 8.36 1.03
C ILE A 86 4.47 7.18 0.69
N VAL A 87 3.88 5.98 0.69
CA VAL A 87 4.53 4.71 0.42
C VAL A 87 4.09 4.22 -0.95
N LYS A 88 5.01 4.13 -1.90
CA LYS A 88 4.71 3.62 -3.24
C LYS A 88 4.66 2.09 -3.22
N VAL A 89 3.62 1.52 -3.81
CA VAL A 89 3.45 0.06 -3.97
C VAL A 89 3.11 -0.28 -5.42
N PRO A 90 3.43 -1.49 -5.90
CA PRO A 90 2.96 -1.97 -7.20
C PRO A 90 1.43 -1.92 -7.34
N VAL A 91 0.94 -1.70 -8.55
CA VAL A 91 -0.48 -1.90 -8.88
C VAL A 91 -0.86 -3.36 -8.66
N GLY A 92 -2.03 -3.61 -8.08
CA GLY A 92 -2.49 -4.94 -7.66
C GLY A 92 -2.08 -5.31 -6.24
N THR A 93 -1.50 -4.40 -5.46
CA THR A 93 -1.15 -4.65 -4.05
C THR A 93 -2.40 -4.65 -3.18
N ILE A 94 -2.58 -5.73 -2.43
CA ILE A 94 -3.54 -5.86 -1.35
C ILE A 94 -2.83 -5.63 -0.03
N VAL A 95 -3.47 -4.85 0.83
CA VAL A 95 -3.04 -4.60 2.21
C VAL A 95 -4.01 -5.30 3.15
N ARG A 96 -3.49 -6.19 3.99
CA ARG A 96 -4.25 -6.86 5.04
C ARG A 96 -3.80 -6.41 6.42
N ARG A 97 -4.75 -6.39 7.36
CA ARG A 97 -4.52 -6.20 8.79
C ARG A 97 -5.24 -7.33 9.52
N ASN A 98 -4.50 -8.15 10.27
CA ASN A 98 -5.06 -9.31 11.00
C ASN A 98 -5.89 -10.27 10.12
N GLY A 99 -5.53 -10.41 8.84
CA GLY A 99 -6.23 -11.25 7.86
C GLY A 99 -7.32 -10.54 7.06
N ASP A 100 -7.85 -9.42 7.56
CA ASP A 100 -8.87 -8.62 6.88
C ASP A 100 -8.24 -7.70 5.83
N ILE A 101 -8.85 -7.60 4.65
CA ILE A 101 -8.41 -6.70 3.59
C ILE A 101 -8.84 -5.28 3.94
N ILE A 102 -7.86 -4.39 4.11
CA ILE A 102 -8.09 -2.96 4.41
C ILE A 102 -7.91 -2.07 3.18
N ALA A 103 -7.16 -2.52 2.18
CA ALA A 103 -7.02 -1.83 0.90
C ALA A 103 -6.71 -2.81 -0.25
N ASP A 104 -7.23 -2.49 -1.43
CA ASP A 104 -6.89 -3.12 -2.70
C ASP A 104 -6.56 -2.00 -3.70
N LEU A 105 -5.29 -1.89 -4.08
CA LEU A 105 -4.80 -0.81 -4.94
C LEU A 105 -4.71 -1.32 -6.38
N THR A 106 -5.78 -1.11 -7.16
CA THR A 106 -5.94 -1.67 -8.52
C THR A 106 -5.59 -0.70 -9.64
N GLU A 107 -5.51 0.60 -9.36
CA GLU A 107 -5.28 1.63 -10.38
C GLU A 107 -3.98 2.40 -10.13
N ASN A 108 -3.31 2.82 -11.21
CA ASN A 108 -2.12 3.64 -11.12
C ASN A 108 -2.43 5.01 -10.47
N ASN A 109 -1.57 5.45 -9.57
CA ASN A 109 -1.74 6.63 -8.71
C ASN A 109 -2.91 6.59 -7.72
N GLN A 110 -3.59 5.45 -7.55
CA GLN A 110 -4.59 5.29 -6.51
C GLN A 110 -3.93 5.46 -5.14
N GLU A 111 -4.51 6.32 -4.30
CA GLU A 111 -4.03 6.61 -2.95
C GLU A 111 -5.04 6.13 -1.91
N VAL A 112 -4.56 5.40 -0.90
CA VAL A 112 -5.38 4.91 0.21
C VAL A 112 -4.67 5.19 1.54
N VAL A 113 -5.37 5.79 2.49
CA VAL A 113 -4.87 5.97 3.86
C VAL A 113 -4.90 4.61 4.55
N ILE A 114 -3.73 4.11 4.94
CA ILE A 114 -3.58 2.80 5.61
C ILE A 114 -3.60 2.97 7.13
N ALA A 115 -2.97 4.03 7.65
CA ALA A 115 -2.97 4.32 9.07
C ALA A 115 -3.22 5.82 9.29
N ILE A 116 -4.19 6.12 10.14
CA ILE A 116 -4.64 7.49 10.44
C ILE A 116 -3.78 8.09 11.55
N GLY A 117 -3.27 9.31 11.31
CA GLY A 117 -2.54 10.12 12.26
C GLY A 117 -3.43 10.65 13.38
N GLY A 118 -2.88 10.66 14.60
CA GLY A 118 -3.57 11.07 15.81
C GLY A 118 -3.94 12.56 15.80
N ARG A 119 -5.05 12.89 16.46
CA ARG A 119 -5.49 14.29 16.59
C ARG A 119 -4.60 15.06 17.56
N GLY A 120 -4.34 16.32 17.23
CA GLY A 120 -3.64 17.22 18.14
C GLY A 120 -4.51 17.55 19.37
N GLY A 121 -3.88 17.65 20.53
CA GLY A 121 -4.58 17.97 21.78
C GLY A 121 -4.89 19.47 21.90
N PHE A 122 -6.04 19.80 22.47
CA PHE A 122 -6.42 21.19 22.72
C PHE A 122 -5.59 21.84 23.83
N GLY A 123 -5.09 23.04 23.58
CA GLY A 123 -4.43 23.89 24.57
C GLY A 123 -5.44 24.53 25.51
N ASN A 124 -4.95 25.15 26.59
CA ASN A 124 -5.87 25.73 27.57
C ASN A 124 -6.70 26.91 27.03
N ALA A 125 -6.26 27.60 25.98
CA ALA A 125 -7.04 28.67 25.36
C ALA A 125 -8.37 28.16 24.80
N HIS A 126 -8.42 26.92 24.31
CA HIS A 126 -9.62 26.28 23.76
C HIS A 126 -10.73 26.08 24.80
N PHE A 127 -10.37 25.85 26.07
CA PHE A 127 -11.31 25.59 27.16
C PHE A 127 -11.86 26.86 27.84
N LYS A 128 -11.55 28.05 27.29
CA LYS A 128 -12.02 29.31 27.85
C LYS A 128 -13.52 29.48 27.59
N SER A 129 -14.29 29.69 28.65
CA SER A 129 -15.73 29.98 28.56
C SER A 129 -16.10 31.17 29.45
N SER A 130 -17.34 31.67 29.33
CA SER A 130 -17.88 32.75 30.17
C SER A 130 -17.73 32.44 31.66
N VAL A 131 -17.88 31.16 32.05
CA VAL A 131 -17.75 30.67 33.42
C VAL A 131 -16.31 30.29 33.76
N ARG A 132 -15.55 29.73 32.81
CA ARG A 132 -14.16 29.26 33.01
C ARG A 132 -13.17 30.17 32.28
N GLN A 133 -12.84 31.29 32.90
CA GLN A 133 -11.96 32.31 32.30
C GLN A 133 -10.46 31.93 32.32
N VAL A 134 -10.04 31.08 33.28
CA VAL A 134 -8.64 30.69 33.49
C VAL A 134 -8.51 29.14 33.54
N PRO A 135 -8.81 28.45 32.43
CA PRO A 135 -8.61 27.00 32.33
C PRO A 135 -7.13 26.64 32.54
N ARG A 136 -6.89 25.64 33.37
CA ARG A 136 -5.57 25.04 33.66
C ARG A 136 -5.45 23.61 33.13
N ILE A 137 -6.29 23.29 32.15
CA ILE A 137 -6.32 21.99 31.50
C ILE A 137 -5.87 22.15 30.05
N ALA A 138 -5.20 21.13 29.54
CA ALA A 138 -4.92 20.92 28.13
C ALA A 138 -5.05 19.42 27.86
N GLU A 139 -5.36 19.06 26.63
CA GLU A 139 -5.43 17.69 26.18
C GLU A 139 -4.08 17.25 25.60
N LEU A 140 -3.76 15.98 25.82
CA LEU A 140 -2.64 15.33 25.14
C LEU A 140 -3.07 14.99 23.71
N GLY A 141 -2.10 14.98 22.80
CA GLY A 141 -2.34 14.51 21.44
C GLY A 141 -2.60 13.01 21.43
N GLU A 142 -3.57 12.61 20.62
CA GLU A 142 -3.98 11.21 20.49
C GLU A 142 -2.87 10.39 19.81
N PRO A 143 -2.74 9.10 20.16
CA PRO A 143 -1.88 8.18 19.41
C PRO A 143 -2.37 8.03 17.98
N GLY A 144 -1.44 7.97 17.02
CA GLY A 144 -1.74 7.52 15.66
C GLY A 144 -1.95 6.01 15.63
N GLU A 145 -2.61 5.52 14.59
CA GLU A 145 -2.77 4.08 14.39
C GLU A 145 -1.42 3.40 14.17
N GLU A 146 -1.23 2.25 14.82
CA GLU A 146 -0.07 1.39 14.61
C GLU A 146 -0.49 -0.07 14.54
N PHE A 147 0.04 -0.80 13.54
CA PHE A 147 -0.22 -2.23 13.36
C PHE A 147 0.76 -2.86 12.34
N GLU A 148 0.89 -4.19 12.40
CA GLU A 148 1.53 -4.95 11.32
C GLU A 148 0.56 -5.14 10.17
N ALA A 149 1.00 -4.76 8.97
CA ALA A 149 0.29 -4.97 7.73
C ALA A 149 0.97 -6.06 6.90
N GLU A 150 0.17 -6.91 6.27
CA GLU A 150 0.63 -7.90 5.29
C GLU A 150 0.30 -7.36 3.90
N LEU A 151 1.33 -7.22 3.08
CA LEU A 151 1.23 -6.78 1.69
C LEU A 151 1.30 -8.00 0.80
N GLU A 152 0.33 -8.15 -0.08
CA GLU A 152 0.22 -9.26 -1.03
C GLU A 152 0.02 -8.68 -2.42
N LEU A 153 0.91 -8.99 -3.36
CA LEU A 153 0.78 -8.52 -4.72
C LEU A 153 -0.07 -9.48 -5.56
N LYS A 154 -1.28 -9.08 -5.94
CA LYS A 154 -2.11 -9.82 -6.91
C LYS A 154 -1.65 -9.51 -8.34
N LEU A 155 -0.46 -9.97 -8.70
CA LEU A 155 -0.06 -10.08 -10.11
C LEU A 155 -0.38 -11.48 -10.64
N LEU A 156 -0.81 -11.54 -11.89
CA LEU A 156 -0.91 -12.81 -12.63
C LEU A 156 0.22 -12.99 -13.62
N ALA A 157 0.68 -11.92 -14.28
CA ALA A 157 1.94 -11.80 -15.02
C ALA A 157 1.93 -10.51 -15.85
N ASP A 158 3.11 -9.98 -16.15
CA ASP A 158 3.29 -8.92 -17.14
C ASP A 158 3.04 -9.46 -18.56
N VAL A 159 3.43 -10.72 -18.82
CA VAL A 159 3.25 -11.40 -20.11
C VAL A 159 2.52 -12.72 -19.95
N GLY A 160 1.47 -12.92 -20.74
CA GLY A 160 0.69 -14.16 -20.79
C GLY A 160 1.01 -14.94 -22.06
N LEU A 161 1.56 -16.15 -21.91
CA LEU A 161 1.81 -17.05 -23.03
C LEU A 161 0.50 -17.72 -23.46
N ILE A 162 0.11 -17.48 -24.71
CA ILE A 162 -1.05 -18.10 -25.35
C ILE A 162 -0.54 -18.98 -26.50
N GLY A 163 -1.08 -20.19 -26.65
CA GLY A 163 -0.67 -21.09 -27.72
C GLY A 163 -1.23 -22.49 -27.51
N PHE A 164 -1.20 -23.29 -28.59
CA PHE A 164 -1.70 -24.67 -28.60
C PHE A 164 -1.10 -25.53 -27.48
N PRO A 165 -1.85 -26.54 -26.96
CA PRO A 165 -1.22 -27.58 -26.16
C PRO A 165 -0.01 -28.12 -26.92
N ASN A 166 1.12 -28.30 -26.23
CA ASN A 166 2.39 -28.72 -26.83
C ASN A 166 3.07 -27.73 -27.79
N ALA A 167 2.64 -26.46 -27.88
CA ALA A 167 3.35 -25.42 -28.65
C ALA A 167 4.73 -25.02 -28.06
N GLY A 168 5.23 -25.75 -27.06
CA GLY A 168 6.50 -25.47 -26.39
C GLY A 168 6.43 -24.38 -25.32
N LYS A 169 5.25 -23.94 -24.88
CA LYS A 169 5.08 -22.85 -23.89
C LYS A 169 5.85 -23.09 -22.59
N SER A 170 5.66 -24.24 -21.96
CA SER A 170 6.35 -24.58 -20.71
C SER A 170 7.86 -24.72 -20.90
N THR A 171 8.29 -25.21 -22.06
CA THR A 171 9.72 -25.27 -22.43
C THR A 171 10.31 -23.88 -22.60
N PHE A 172 9.63 -22.99 -23.34
CA PHE A 172 10.03 -21.59 -23.51
C PHE A 172 10.15 -20.88 -22.16
N LEU A 173 9.13 -21.01 -21.31
CA LEU A 173 9.14 -20.45 -19.96
C LEU A 173 10.31 -20.97 -19.11
N SER A 174 10.62 -22.26 -19.19
CA SER A 174 11.75 -22.85 -18.45
C SER A 174 13.12 -22.36 -18.93
N VAL A 175 13.24 -21.96 -20.20
CA VAL A 175 14.50 -21.50 -20.81
C VAL A 175 14.75 -20.03 -20.53
N ILE A 176 13.71 -19.20 -20.63
CA ILE A 176 13.85 -17.75 -20.43
C ILE A 176 13.82 -17.37 -18.95
N SER A 177 13.36 -18.26 -18.08
CA SER A 177 13.25 -17.93 -16.66
C SER A 177 14.60 -18.03 -15.95
N ASN A 178 14.98 -16.95 -15.29
CA ASN A 178 16.16 -16.88 -14.42
C ASN A 178 15.98 -17.63 -13.09
N ALA A 179 14.74 -18.05 -12.78
CA ALA A 179 14.39 -18.90 -11.66
C ALA A 179 13.70 -20.17 -12.15
N LYS A 180 13.62 -21.20 -11.31
CA LYS A 180 12.78 -22.36 -11.65
C LYS A 180 11.33 -21.89 -11.74
N PRO A 181 10.60 -22.26 -12.81
CA PRO A 181 9.20 -21.91 -12.91
C PRO A 181 8.43 -22.43 -11.69
N GLU A 182 7.67 -21.56 -11.03
CA GLU A 182 6.89 -21.89 -9.85
C GLU A 182 5.42 -22.10 -10.24
N ILE A 183 4.78 -23.09 -9.62
CA ILE A 183 3.36 -23.38 -9.81
C ILE A 183 2.58 -22.50 -8.83
N ALA A 184 1.79 -21.56 -9.36
CA ALA A 184 0.93 -20.72 -8.53
C ALA A 184 -0.47 -21.35 -8.40
N ASN A 185 -0.90 -21.52 -7.15
CA ASN A 185 -2.25 -21.96 -6.80
C ASN A 185 -3.09 -20.73 -6.44
N TYR A 186 -3.90 -20.24 -7.37
CA TYR A 186 -4.84 -19.16 -7.11
C TYR A 186 -6.22 -19.73 -6.75
N GLU A 187 -6.90 -19.17 -5.75
CA GLU A 187 -8.20 -19.67 -5.27
C GLU A 187 -9.31 -19.67 -6.35
N PHE A 188 -9.13 -18.92 -7.44
CA PHE A 188 -10.08 -18.77 -8.53
C PHE A 188 -9.66 -19.51 -9.82
N THR A 189 -8.54 -20.23 -9.82
CA THR A 189 -8.09 -20.99 -10.99
C THR A 189 -8.42 -22.47 -10.81
N THR A 190 -9.06 -23.08 -11.82
CA THR A 190 -9.23 -24.55 -11.90
C THR A 190 -7.96 -25.24 -12.39
N LEU A 191 -7.06 -24.48 -13.01
CA LEU A 191 -5.75 -24.92 -13.51
C LEU A 191 -4.68 -23.99 -12.96
N THR A 192 -3.63 -24.56 -12.40
CA THR A 192 -2.50 -23.83 -11.80
C THR A 192 -1.58 -23.32 -12.92
N PRO A 193 -1.45 -22.01 -13.14
CA PRO A 193 -0.53 -21.50 -14.16
C PRO A 193 0.93 -21.74 -13.75
N ASN A 194 1.79 -21.93 -14.76
CA ASN A 194 3.23 -21.94 -14.55
C ASN A 194 3.74 -20.51 -14.69
N LEU A 195 4.49 -20.02 -13.71
CA LEU A 195 5.09 -18.69 -13.71
C LEU A 195 6.60 -18.78 -13.93
N GLY A 196 7.16 -17.83 -14.66
CA GLY A 196 8.59 -17.66 -14.85
C GLY A 196 8.97 -16.18 -14.80
N VAL A 197 10.11 -15.87 -14.20
CA VAL A 197 10.68 -14.52 -14.18
C VAL A 197 11.83 -14.43 -15.17
N ALA A 198 11.81 -13.44 -16.06
CA ALA A 198 12.89 -13.13 -16.99
C ALA A 198 13.42 -11.72 -16.70
N ASP A 199 14.72 -11.59 -16.46
CA ASP A 199 15.36 -10.27 -16.32
C ASP A 199 15.72 -9.74 -17.72
N VAL A 200 15.27 -8.51 -18.01
CA VAL A 200 15.56 -7.77 -19.23
C VAL A 200 16.19 -6.44 -18.83
N ASP A 201 17.47 -6.27 -19.18
CA ASP A 201 18.30 -5.14 -18.77
C ASP A 201 18.35 -4.93 -17.25
N GLN A 202 17.68 -3.90 -16.72
CA GLN A 202 17.58 -3.59 -15.29
C GLN A 202 16.24 -3.98 -14.67
N ASP A 203 15.29 -4.47 -15.48
CA ASP A 203 13.93 -4.76 -15.07
C ASP A 203 13.68 -6.28 -15.05
N SER A 204 12.82 -6.74 -14.13
CA SER A 204 12.35 -8.13 -14.11
C SER A 204 10.92 -8.19 -14.65
N ILE A 205 10.67 -9.12 -15.57
CA ILE A 205 9.37 -9.36 -16.21
C ILE A 205 8.81 -10.70 -15.72
N LEU A 206 7.58 -10.70 -15.23
CA LEU A 206 6.83 -11.89 -14.85
C LEU A 206 6.05 -12.43 -16.05
N ILE A 207 6.26 -13.71 -16.38
CA ILE A 207 5.65 -14.38 -17.52
C ILE A 207 4.82 -15.56 -16.99
N ALA A 208 3.55 -15.64 -17.37
CA ALA A 208 2.66 -16.75 -17.04
C ALA A 208 2.32 -17.57 -18.28
N ASP A 209 2.42 -18.89 -18.17
CA ASP A 209 1.72 -19.79 -19.09
C ASP A 209 0.24 -19.81 -18.71
N ILE A 210 -0.63 -19.32 -19.60
CA ILE A 210 -2.07 -19.28 -19.40
C ILE A 210 -2.66 -20.57 -20.02
N PRO A 211 -3.00 -21.59 -19.22
CA PRO A 211 -3.60 -22.80 -19.74
C PRO A 211 -5.00 -22.53 -20.28
N GLY A 212 -5.32 -23.10 -21.45
CA GLY A 212 -6.71 -23.34 -21.84
C GLY A 212 -7.47 -22.27 -22.65
N LEU A 213 -6.83 -21.20 -23.16
CA LEU A 213 -7.54 -20.17 -23.96
C LEU A 213 -8.11 -20.62 -25.32
N ILE A 214 -7.98 -21.89 -25.71
CA ILE A 214 -8.14 -22.34 -27.11
C ILE A 214 -9.12 -23.49 -27.34
N GLU A 215 -9.64 -24.17 -26.31
CA GLU A 215 -10.75 -25.12 -26.50
C GLU A 215 -11.82 -24.97 -25.40
N GLY A 216 -12.96 -24.36 -25.75
CA GLY A 216 -14.15 -24.35 -24.90
C GLY A 216 -14.35 -23.15 -23.98
N ALA A 217 -13.43 -22.17 -23.96
CA ALA A 217 -13.57 -20.93 -23.19
C ALA A 217 -14.84 -20.13 -23.53
N SER A 218 -15.25 -20.11 -24.81
CA SER A 218 -16.48 -19.45 -25.26
C SER A 218 -17.77 -20.26 -25.07
N LYS A 219 -17.69 -21.53 -24.61
CA LYS A 219 -18.83 -22.44 -24.44
C LYS A 219 -19.17 -22.73 -22.96
N GLY A 220 -18.62 -21.95 -22.02
CA GLY A 220 -18.99 -22.00 -20.60
C GLY A 220 -18.57 -23.28 -19.87
N LYS A 221 -17.58 -24.03 -20.37
CA LYS A 221 -17.19 -25.36 -19.84
C LYS A 221 -15.96 -25.37 -18.91
N GLY A 222 -15.64 -24.28 -18.23
CA GLY A 222 -14.77 -24.35 -17.03
C GLY A 222 -13.58 -23.40 -16.92
N LEU A 223 -13.41 -22.47 -17.86
CA LEU A 223 -12.65 -21.24 -17.60
C LEU A 223 -13.68 -20.19 -17.22
N GLY A 224 -13.93 -20.04 -15.92
CA GLY A 224 -14.97 -19.12 -15.44
C GLY A 224 -14.65 -17.66 -15.81
N ASP A 225 -15.67 -16.80 -15.84
CA ASP A 225 -15.53 -15.34 -16.00
C ASP A 225 -14.56 -14.72 -14.97
N ALA A 226 -14.33 -15.41 -13.85
CA ALA A 226 -13.30 -15.05 -12.90
C ALA A 226 -11.90 -15.20 -13.50
N PHE A 227 -11.56 -16.30 -14.16
CA PHE A 227 -10.24 -16.51 -14.78
C PHE A 227 -9.94 -15.48 -15.87
N LEU A 228 -10.93 -15.18 -16.71
CA LEU A 228 -10.77 -14.20 -17.79
C LEU A 228 -10.54 -12.78 -17.25
N ARG A 229 -11.29 -12.35 -16.21
CA ARG A 229 -11.03 -11.08 -15.50
C ARG A 229 -9.63 -10.97 -14.89
N HIS A 230 -9.05 -12.11 -14.53
CA HIS A 230 -7.73 -12.21 -13.96
C HIS A 230 -6.67 -12.12 -15.07
N VAL A 231 -6.86 -12.83 -16.18
CA VAL A 231 -6.03 -12.74 -17.39
C VAL A 231 -6.08 -11.35 -18.04
N GLU A 232 -7.18 -10.61 -17.94
CA GLU A 232 -7.29 -9.21 -18.41
C GLU A 232 -6.28 -8.26 -17.74
N ARG A 233 -5.69 -8.63 -16.59
CA ARG A 233 -4.65 -7.85 -15.92
C ARG A 233 -3.24 -8.12 -16.45
N THR A 234 -3.10 -9.01 -17.42
CA THR A 234 -1.84 -9.24 -18.12
C THR A 234 -1.59 -8.10 -19.11
N ALA A 235 -0.44 -7.42 -18.99
CA ALA A 235 -0.12 -6.28 -19.83
C ALA A 235 0.07 -6.65 -21.31
N VAL A 236 0.65 -7.82 -21.59
CA VAL A 236 0.94 -8.28 -22.96
C VAL A 236 0.61 -9.76 -23.13
N PHE A 237 0.00 -10.13 -24.26
CA PHE A 237 -0.14 -11.53 -24.66
C PHE A 237 0.89 -11.90 -25.73
N ALA A 238 1.68 -12.94 -25.44
CA ALA A 238 2.63 -13.50 -26.39
C ALA A 238 2.08 -14.81 -26.97
N PHE A 239 1.79 -14.79 -28.28
CA PHE A 239 1.28 -15.95 -28.97
C PHE A 239 2.42 -16.84 -29.46
N LEU A 240 2.49 -18.07 -28.95
CA LEU A 240 3.44 -19.10 -29.37
C LEU A 240 2.79 -20.02 -30.41
N PHE A 241 3.40 -20.06 -31.60
CA PHE A 241 3.02 -20.96 -32.68
C PHE A 241 4.17 -21.88 -33.02
N GLN A 242 3.88 -23.17 -33.17
CA GLN A 242 4.83 -24.11 -33.73
C GLN A 242 4.78 -24.00 -35.26
N LEU A 243 5.87 -23.54 -35.86
CA LEU A 243 6.05 -23.55 -37.31
C LEU A 243 6.44 -24.97 -37.74
N LEU A 244 5.43 -25.79 -38.06
CA LEU A 244 5.68 -27.02 -38.82
C LEU A 244 5.96 -26.63 -40.28
N GLN A 245 7.23 -26.66 -40.68
CA GLN A 245 7.54 -26.91 -42.09
C GLN A 245 7.16 -28.37 -42.36
N SER A 246 5.99 -28.57 -42.97
CA SER A 246 5.67 -29.83 -43.61
C SER A 246 6.58 -29.94 -44.83
N CYS A 247 7.63 -30.76 -44.74
CA CYS A 247 8.32 -31.29 -45.91
C CYS A 247 7.49 -32.42 -46.53
#